data_AF-A0A5S4WVM0-F1
#
_entry.id   AF-A0A5S4WVM0-F1
#
_cell.length_a   1.000
_cell.length_b   1.000
_cell.length_c   1.000
_cell.angle_alpha   90.00
_cell.angle_beta   90.00
_cell.angle_gamma   90.00
#
_symmetry.space_group_name_H-M   'P 1'
#
loop_
_entity.id
_entity.type
_entity.pdbx_description
1 polymer ?
#
loop_
_entity_poly.entity_id
_entity_poly.type
_entity_poly.pdbx_seq_one_letter_code
_entity_poly.pdbx_strand_id
1 'polypeptide(L)'
;MAKSIRSYQAIITKYLPASNVKGSRIKASAAAGSITIHLDHALNAEGNHAKAAEVLANKLGWRGAWIMGGMPGDSGYCFVCANGDAAAFTTEGESK
;
A
#
# COMPACT_ATOMS: atom_id res chain seq x y z
N MET A 1 -25.98 4.05 -15.04
CA MET A 1 -24.51 4.18 -15.22
C MET A 1 -23.87 2.93 -14.65
N ALA A 2 -23.21 2.12 -15.47
CA ALA A 2 -22.52 0.92 -15.00
C ALA A 2 -21.29 1.34 -14.18
N LYS A 3 -21.34 1.12 -12.87
CA LYS A 3 -20.20 1.31 -11.98
C LYS A 3 -19.17 0.24 -12.36
N SER A 4 -18.03 0.63 -12.92
CA SER A 4 -16.90 -0.29 -13.10
C SER A 4 -16.57 -0.90 -11.73
N ILE A 5 -16.85 -2.20 -11.57
CA ILE A 5 -16.57 -2.94 -10.35
C ILE A 5 -15.06 -3.26 -10.37
N ARG A 6 -14.24 -2.29 -9.97
CA ARG A 6 -12.87 -2.62 -9.57
C ARG A 6 -12.96 -3.23 -8.17
N SER A 7 -12.72 -4.55 -8.10
CA SER A 7 -12.76 -5.30 -6.84
C SER A 7 -11.68 -4.86 -5.84
N TYR A 8 -10.64 -4.18 -6.30
CA TYR A 8 -9.49 -3.75 -5.51
C TYR A 8 -9.24 -2.26 -5.64
N GLN A 9 -8.70 -1.67 -4.58
CA GLN A 9 -8.26 -0.28 -4.55
C GLN A 9 -6.77 -0.23 -4.22
N ALA A 10 -6.12 0.86 -4.62
CA ALA A 10 -4.76 1.13 -4.19
C ALA A 10 -4.70 1.28 -2.66
N ILE A 11 -3.65 0.72 -2.06
CA ILE A 11 -3.35 0.87 -0.64
C ILE A 11 -2.21 1.85 -0.48
N ILE A 12 -2.43 2.89 0.30
CA ILE A 12 -1.39 3.87 0.66
C ILE A 12 -0.92 3.56 2.07
N THR A 13 0.38 3.59 2.27
CA THR A 13 1.02 3.38 3.56
C THR A 13 1.79 4.62 3.99
N LYS A 14 1.75 4.91 5.28
CA LYS A 14 2.45 6.05 5.88
C LYS A 14 3.13 5.65 7.17
N TYR A 15 4.40 6.05 7.30
CA TYR A 15 5.12 5.95 8.56
C TYR A 15 4.59 6.98 9.55
N LEU A 16 4.27 6.52 10.76
CA LEU A 16 3.90 7.35 11.88
C LEU A 16 5.01 7.23 12.92
N PRO A 17 5.73 8.34 13.22
CA PRO A 17 6.79 8.32 14.22
C PRO A 17 6.24 7.98 15.60
N ALA A 18 7.13 7.49 16.46
CA ALA A 18 6.82 7.30 17.86
C ALA A 18 6.32 8.61 18.49
N SER A 19 5.43 8.47 19.46
CA SER A 19 4.86 9.54 20.27
C SER A 19 5.03 9.17 21.74
N ASN A 20 4.75 10.11 22.65
CA ASN A 20 4.92 9.94 24.10
C ASN A 20 4.28 8.66 24.68
N VAL A 21 3.25 8.13 24.03
CA VAL A 21 2.46 6.98 24.53
C VAL A 21 2.40 5.80 23.55
N LYS A 22 2.97 5.92 22.35
CA LYS A 22 2.88 4.88 21.31
C LYS A 22 4.16 4.83 20.50
N GLY A 23 4.71 3.63 20.34
CA GLY A 23 5.85 3.39 19.45
C GLY A 23 5.56 3.71 17.98
N SER A 24 6.63 3.70 17.18
CA SER A 24 6.55 3.87 15.74
C SER A 24 5.67 2.79 15.10
N ARG A 25 4.94 3.18 14.06
CA ARG A 25 3.90 2.35 13.45
C ARG A 25 3.69 2.72 12.00
N ILE A 26 3.19 1.78 11.21
CA ILE A 26 2.77 2.02 9.83
C ILE A 26 1.25 2.01 9.76
N LYS A 27 0.67 3.03 9.14
CA LYS A 27 -0.76 3.04 8.80
C LYS A 27 -0.92 2.71 7.32
N ALA A 28 -1.66 1.65 7.02
CA ALA A 28 -2.14 1.33 5.68
C ALA A 28 -3.60 1.77 5.52
N SER A 29 -3.94 2.40 4.39
CA SER A 29 -5.28 2.94 4.12
C SER A 29 -5.68 2.72 2.67
N ALA A 30 -6.94 2.40 2.45
CA ALA A 30 -7.66 2.40 1.18
C ALA A 30 -9.03 3.04 1.40
N ALA A 31 -9.80 3.32 0.35
CA ALA A 31 -11.14 3.87 0.53
C ALA A 31 -12.11 2.87 1.21
N ALA A 32 -11.82 1.57 1.13
CA ALA A 32 -12.55 0.51 1.84
C ALA A 32 -12.23 0.41 3.34
N GLY A 33 -11.15 1.05 3.83
CA GLY A 33 -10.79 1.02 5.25
C GLY A 33 -9.30 1.24 5.53
N SER A 34 -8.91 1.10 6.80
CA SER A 34 -7.52 1.24 7.21
C SER A 34 -7.14 0.29 8.36
N ILE A 35 -5.84 0.14 8.54
CA ILE A 35 -5.22 -0.56 9.67
C ILE A 35 -3.92 0.13 10.06
N THR A 36 -3.53 0.01 11.32
CA THR A 36 -2.25 0.50 11.83
C THR A 36 -1.56 -0.63 12.56
N ILE A 37 -0.33 -0.94 12.17
CA ILE A 37 0.49 -1.98 12.79
C ILE A 37 1.76 -1.38 13.38
N HIS A 38 2.25 -1.98 14.46
CA HIS A 38 3.53 -1.59 15.04
C HIS A 38 4.69 -1.90 14.07
N LEU A 39 5.74 -1.10 14.16
CA LEU A 39 6.97 -1.36 13.42
C LEU A 39 7.59 -2.67 13.92
N ASP A 40 7.94 -3.54 12.98
CA ASP A 40 8.73 -4.73 13.20
C ASP A 40 10.21 -4.37 13.01
N HIS A 41 10.98 -4.40 14.09
CA HIS A 41 12.39 -4.04 14.10
C HIS A 41 13.29 -5.04 13.36
N ALA A 42 12.78 -6.24 13.04
CA ALA A 42 13.49 -7.19 12.19
C ALA A 42 13.39 -6.85 10.69
N LEU A 43 12.47 -5.96 10.30
CA LEU A 43 12.24 -5.56 8.92
C LEU A 43 12.81 -4.16 8.63
N ASN A 44 13.21 -3.93 7.39
CA ASN A 44 13.55 -2.59 6.90
C ASN A 44 12.26 -1.74 6.70
N ALA A 45 12.43 -0.48 6.28
CA ALA A 45 11.30 0.43 6.06
C ALA A 45 10.31 -0.14 5.03
N GLU A 46 10.79 -0.53 3.84
CA GLU A 46 9.95 -1.10 2.79
C GLU A 46 9.21 -2.35 3.23
N GLY A 47 9.87 -3.27 3.93
CA GLY A 47 9.27 -4.49 4.48
C GLY A 47 8.17 -4.21 5.50
N ASN A 48 8.35 -3.19 6.34
CA ASN A 48 7.31 -2.74 7.27
C ASN A 48 6.09 -2.16 6.54
N HIS A 49 6.31 -1.39 5.48
CA HIS A 49 5.24 -0.85 4.64
C HIS A 49 4.51 -1.96 3.87
N ALA A 50 5.24 -2.90 3.28
CA ALA A 50 4.68 -4.08 2.60
C ALA A 50 3.83 -4.93 3.56
N LYS A 51 4.33 -5.23 4.76
CA LYS A 51 3.59 -5.97 5.80
C LYS A 51 2.30 -5.26 6.18
N ALA A 52 2.30 -3.93 6.31
CA ALA A 52 1.09 -3.17 6.61
C ALA A 52 0.05 -3.23 5.48
N ALA A 53 0.50 -3.15 4.23
CA ALA A 53 -0.37 -3.28 3.06
C ALA A 53 -0.95 -4.68 2.93
N GLU A 54 -0.13 -5.72 3.13
CA GLU A 54 -0.55 -7.12 3.13
C GLU A 54 -1.62 -7.38 4.20
N VAL A 55 -1.40 -6.91 5.43
CA VAL A 55 -2.37 -7.05 6.53
C VAL A 55 -3.71 -6.38 6.19
N LEU A 56 -3.69 -5.21 5.53
CA LEU A 56 -4.92 -4.55 5.09
C LEU A 56 -5.61 -5.34 3.97
N ALA A 57 -4.86 -5.79 2.96
CA ALA A 57 -5.40 -6.60 1.86
C ALA A 57 -6.07 -7.87 2.39
N ASN A 58 -5.38 -8.60 3.28
CA ASN A 58 -5.91 -9.79 3.94
C ASN A 58 -7.17 -9.50 4.75
N LYS A 59 -7.19 -8.40 5.52
CA LYS A 59 -8.37 -7.95 6.28
C LYS A 59 -9.59 -7.69 5.38
N LEU A 60 -9.36 -7.16 4.18
CA LEU A 60 -10.40 -6.85 3.20
C LEU A 60 -10.73 -8.03 2.27
N GLY A 61 -10.08 -9.18 2.44
CA GLY A 61 -10.25 -10.35 1.58
C GLY A 61 -9.69 -10.16 0.17
N TRP A 62 -8.80 -9.18 -0.04
CA TRP A 62 -8.16 -8.92 -1.32
C TRP A 62 -6.97 -9.86 -1.52
N ARG A 63 -6.95 -10.57 -2.64
CA ARG A 63 -5.91 -11.53 -2.99
C ARG A 63 -5.25 -11.15 -4.30
N GLY A 64 -3.96 -11.43 -4.43
CA GLY A 64 -3.22 -11.26 -5.67
C GLY A 64 -1.79 -10.79 -5.45
N ALA A 65 -1.09 -10.55 -6.56
CA ALA A 65 0.22 -9.90 -6.54
C ALA A 65 0.03 -8.39 -6.38
N TRP A 66 0.87 -7.76 -5.54
CA TRP A 66 0.84 -6.33 -5.28
C TRP A 66 2.15 -5.69 -5.69
N ILE A 67 2.08 -4.65 -6.52
CA ILE A 67 3.23 -3.88 -6.95
C ILE A 67 3.33 -2.63 -6.07
N MET A 68 4.53 -2.36 -5.57
CA MET A 68 4.81 -1.21 -4.73
C MET A 68 5.50 -0.08 -5.52
N GLY A 69 5.21 1.16 -5.15
CA GLY A 69 5.89 2.35 -5.64
C GLY A 69 5.95 3.44 -4.58
N GLY A 70 7.02 4.23 -4.60
CA GLY A 70 7.17 5.38 -3.71
C GLY A 70 6.18 6.49 -4.05
N MET A 71 5.63 7.15 -3.03
CA MET A 71 4.78 8.31 -3.22
C MET A 71 5.60 9.61 -3.32
N PRO A 72 5.09 10.64 -4.02
CA PRO A 72 5.76 11.94 -4.08
C PRO A 72 6.08 12.51 -2.69
N GLY A 73 7.22 13.20 -2.60
CA GLY A 73 7.66 13.86 -1.37
C GLY A 73 7.99 12.90 -0.22
N ASP A 74 8.36 11.65 -0.53
CA ASP A 74 8.74 10.63 0.45
C ASP A 74 7.65 10.39 1.52
N SER A 75 6.38 10.52 1.12
CA SER A 75 5.23 10.45 2.02
C SER A 75 4.81 9.01 2.37
N GLY A 76 5.53 8.02 1.85
CA GLY A 76 5.32 6.59 2.03
C GLY A 76 5.22 5.85 0.70
N TYR A 77 4.43 4.78 0.67
CA TYR A 77 4.33 3.89 -0.50
C TYR A 77 2.88 3.64 -0.90
N CYS A 78 2.68 3.45 -2.21
CA CYS A 78 1.43 3.03 -2.82
C CYS A 78 1.57 1.58 -3.31
N PHE A 79 0.58 0.75 -3.02
CA PHE A 79 0.49 -0.63 -3.45
C PHE A 79 -0.73 -0.81 -4.34
N VAL A 80 -0.53 -1.38 -5.53
CA VAL A 80 -1.61 -1.65 -6.50
C VAL A 80 -1.61 -3.13 -6.85
N CYS A 81 -2.79 -3.74 -6.89
CA CYS A 81 -2.92 -5.14 -7.26
C CYS A 81 -2.66 -5.33 -8.75
N ALA A 82 -1.70 -6.20 -9.10
CA ALA A 82 -1.34 -6.56 -10.48
C ALA A 82 -2.41 -7.39 -11.18
N ASN A 83 -3.31 -8.02 -10.42
CA ASN A 83 -4.41 -8.83 -10.96
C ASN A 83 -5.61 -7.99 -11.41
N GLY A 84 -5.49 -6.66 -11.41
CA GLY A 84 -6.50 -5.78 -12.01
C GLY A 84 -6.50 -5.85 -13.54
N ASP A 85 -7.50 -5.24 -14.18
CA ASP A 85 -7.50 -5.05 -15.63
C ASP A 85 -6.22 -4.33 -16.07
N ALA A 86 -5.72 -4.67 -17.26
CA ALA A 86 -4.53 -4.05 -17.83
C ALA A 86 -4.64 -2.52 -17.80
N ALA A 87 -3.53 -1.85 -17.44
CA ALA A 87 -3.47 -0.40 -17.49
C ALA A 87 -3.83 0.09 -18.90
N ALA A 88 -4.69 1.11 -18.99
CA ALA A 88 -5.16 1.64 -20.26
C ALA A 88 -4.04 2.19 -21.16
N PHE A 89 -2.85 2.41 -20.60
CA PHE A 89 -1.63 2.73 -21.31
C PHE A 89 -0.43 2.24 -20.49
N THR A 90 0.58 1.73 -21.18
CA THR A 90 1.91 1.45 -20.64
C THR A 90 2.91 2.24 -21.48
N THR A 91 3.67 3.14 -20.85
CA THR A 91 4.75 3.86 -21.52
C THR A 91 6.06 3.18 -21.16
N GLU A 92 6.70 2.53 -22.13
CA GLU A 92 8.08 2.09 -21.98
C GLU A 92 8.97 3.33 -21.92
N GLY A 93 9.43 3.70 -20.72
CA GLY A 93 10.40 4.76 -20.57
C GLY A 93 11.79 4.26 -20.92
N GLU A 94 12.28 4.57 -22.12
CA GLU A 94 13.71 4.49 -22.40
C GLU A 94 14.46 5.46 -21.46
N SER A 95 15.23 4.88 -20.54
CA SER A 95 16.28 5.56 -19.78
C SER A 95 17.35 6.03 -20.78
N LYS A 96 17.45 7.35 -21.00
CA LYS A 96 18.66 7.97 -21.55
C LYS A 96 19.68 8.21 -20.46
#